data_AF-A0A2R6N6E0-F1
#
_entry.id   AF-A0A2R6N6E0-F1
#
_cell.length_a   1.000
_cell.length_b   1.000
_cell.length_c   1.000
_cell.angle_alpha   90.00
_cell.angle_beta   90.00
_cell.angle_gamma   90.00
#
_symmetry.space_group_name_H-M   'P 1'
#
loop_
_entity.id
_entity.type
_entity.pdbx_description
1 polymer ?
#
loop_
_entity_poly.entity_id
_entity_poly.type
_entity_poly.pdbx_seq_one_letter_code
_entity_poly.pdbx_strand_id
1 'polypeptide(L)'
;MGTAVKVDDDAKARLEELQAEIHLETGVTVTQQQLLSRLIDDAYASRDDVIESFRSSTVPLSEEEKERMRKGRISSGVETDEEDIDEILYG
;
A
#
# COMPACT_ATOMS: atom_id res chain seq x y z
N MET A 1 -7.64 28.20 9.16
CA MET A 1 -8.29 27.44 10.25
C MET A 1 -7.45 26.19 10.47
N GLY A 2 -7.04 25.92 11.71
CA GLY A 2 -6.28 24.69 12.01
C GLY A 2 -7.24 23.56 12.37
N THR A 3 -7.11 22.42 11.70
CA THR A 3 -7.79 21.18 12.07
C THR A 3 -6.97 20.48 13.16
N ALA A 4 -7.61 20.16 14.28
CA ALA A 4 -6.98 19.37 15.35
C ALA A 4 -7.15 17.88 15.04
N VAL A 5 -6.04 17.17 14.87
CA VAL A 5 -6.01 15.73 14.70
C VAL A 5 -5.68 15.10 16.05
N LYS A 6 -6.46 14.10 16.46
CA LYS A 6 -6.13 13.31 17.65
C LYS A 6 -5.10 12.26 17.27
N VAL A 7 -4.00 12.25 18.00
CA VAL A 7 -2.90 11.30 17.84
C VAL A 7 -2.78 10.55 19.17
N ASP A 8 -2.73 9.24 19.13
CA ASP A 8 -2.45 8.41 20.30
C ASP A 8 -0.98 8.55 20.76
N ASP A 9 -0.69 8.11 21.98
CA ASP A 9 0.63 8.27 22.57
C ASP A 9 1.72 7.49 21.81
N ASP A 10 1.39 6.34 21.23
CA ASP A 10 2.34 5.55 20.43
C ASP A 10 2.71 6.26 19.12
N ALA A 11 1.71 6.77 18.40
CA ALA A 11 1.94 7.54 17.19
C ALA A 11 2.71 8.84 17.47
N LYS A 12 2.45 9.49 18.62
CA LYS A 12 3.21 10.66 19.05
C LYS A 12 4.68 10.32 19.33
N ALA A 13 4.95 9.22 20.03
CA ALA A 13 6.32 8.78 20.32
C ALA A 13 7.11 8.51 19.03
N ARG A 14 6.49 7.87 18.04
CA ARG A 14 7.10 7.62 16.72
C ARG A 14 7.42 8.92 15.97
N LEU A 15 6.55 9.93 16.05
CA LEU A 15 6.83 11.24 15.46
C LEU A 15 8.03 11.91 16.12
N GLU A 16 8.14 11.85 17.45
CA GLU A 16 9.28 12.43 18.18
C GLU A 16 10.60 11.72 17.89
N GLU A 17 10.58 10.39 17.78
CA GLU A 17 11.73 9.59 17.36
C GLU A 17 12.23 10.00 15.97
N LEU A 18 11.32 10.09 14.99
CA LEU A 18 11.67 10.48 13.63
C LEU A 18 12.17 11.95 13.55
N GLN A 19 11.63 12.85 14.37
CA GLN A 19 12.18 14.22 14.46
C GLN A 19 13.61 14.22 15.00
N ALA A 20 13.91 13.40 16.00
CA ALA A 20 15.25 13.29 16.57
C ALA A 20 16.24 12.70 15.54
N GLU A 21 15.83 11.65 14.82
CA GLU A 21 16.63 11.06 13.74
C GLU A 21 16.95 12.07 12.63
N ILE A 22 15.95 12.81 12.15
CA ILE A 22 16.15 13.88 11.15
C ILE A 22 17.15 14.92 11.68
N HIS A 23 17.06 15.31 12.95
CA HIS A 23 17.99 16.26 13.54
C HIS A 23 19.41 15.70 13.63
N LEU A 24 19.57 14.43 14.01
CA LEU A 24 20.87 13.77 14.11
C LEU A 24 21.56 13.62 12.74
N GLU A 25 20.82 13.27 11.70
CA GLU A 25 21.39 13.04 10.37
C GLU A 25 21.61 14.34 9.58
N THR A 26 20.68 15.29 9.68
CA THR A 26 20.68 16.49 8.82
C THR A 26 21.09 17.77 9.55
N GLY A 27 21.09 17.76 10.89
CA GLY A 27 21.26 18.96 11.72
C GLY A 27 20.06 19.90 11.74
N VAL A 28 18.98 19.60 11.01
CA VAL A 28 17.79 20.46 10.89
C VAL A 28 16.78 20.09 11.97
N THR A 29 16.30 21.09 12.71
CA THR A 29 15.17 20.91 13.62
C THR A 29 13.86 21.12 12.86
N VAL A 30 13.01 20.10 12.85
CA VAL A 30 11.67 20.16 12.24
C VAL A 30 10.61 20.10 13.33
N THR A 31 9.49 20.80 13.15
CA THR A 31 8.32 20.71 14.04
C THR A 31 7.45 19.50 13.70
N GLN A 32 6.64 19.03 14.65
CA GLN A 32 5.69 17.93 14.41
C GLN A 32 4.73 18.25 13.27
N GLN A 33 4.29 19.51 13.18
CA GLN A 33 3.42 19.96 12.09
C GLN A 33 4.11 19.85 10.72
N GLN A 34 5.37 20.28 10.60
CA GLN A 34 6.11 20.19 9.35
C GLN A 34 6.35 18.75 8.92
N LEU A 35 6.71 17.89 9.88
CA LEU A 35 6.89 16.47 9.62
C LEU A 35 5.58 15.83 9.14
N LEU A 36 4.46 16.11 9.84
CA LEU A 36 3.15 15.59 9.46
C LEU A 36 2.72 16.09 8.08
N SER A 37 2.91 17.38 7.77
CA SER A 37 2.64 17.93 6.44
C SER A 37 3.44 17.22 5.35
N ARG A 38 4.73 16.97 5.59
CA ARG A 38 5.57 16.24 4.63
C ARG A 38 5.09 14.81 4.40
N LEU A 39 4.75 14.09 5.47
CA LEU A 39 4.20 12.74 5.38
C LEU A 39 2.86 12.70 4.64
N ILE A 40 2.00 13.72 4.82
CA ILE A 40 0.74 13.85 4.09
C ILE A 40 1.00 14.09 2.60
N ASP A 41 1.97 14.94 2.25
CA ASP A 41 2.33 15.20 0.85
C ASP A 41 2.86 13.93 0.18
N ASP A 42 3.72 13.17 0.86
CA ASP A 42 4.26 11.91 0.37
C ASP A 42 3.15 10.85 0.20
N ALA A 43 2.23 10.75 1.17
CA ALA A 43 1.04 9.89 1.10
C ALA A 43 0.07 10.32 -0.01
N TYR A 44 0.00 11.61 -0.32
CA TYR A 44 -0.83 12.12 -1.41
C TYR A 44 -0.22 11.76 -2.78
N ALA A 45 1.11 11.71 -2.88
CA ALA A 45 1.79 11.24 -4.09
C ALA A 45 1.55 9.74 -4.34
N SER A 46 1.43 8.93 -3.28
CA SER A 46 1.06 7.50 -3.33
C SER A 46 -0.40 7.24 -2.93
N ARG A 47 -1.31 8.13 -3.33
CA ARG A 47 -2.72 8.10 -2.91
C ARG A 47 -3.40 6.74 -3.11
N ASP A 48 -3.12 6.06 -4.21
CA ASP A 48 -3.77 4.79 -4.54
C ASP A 48 -3.35 3.68 -3.56
N ASP A 49 -2.07 3.63 -3.16
CA ASP A 49 -1.57 2.68 -2.15
C ASP A 49 -2.20 2.95 -0.78
N VAL A 50 -2.34 4.24 -0.42
CA VAL A 50 -3.01 4.64 0.83
C VAL A 50 -4.47 4.20 0.80
N ILE A 51 -5.20 4.45 -0.29
CA ILE A 51 -6.58 4.00 -0.44
C ILE A 51 -6.68 2.48 -0.34
N GLU A 52 -5.76 1.76 -0.99
CA GLU A 52 -5.73 0.30 -0.97
C GLU A 52 -5.47 -0.24 0.45
N SER A 53 -4.63 0.41 1.25
CA SER A 53 -4.37 0.01 2.65
C SER A 53 -5.61 0.02 3.55
N PHE A 54 -6.64 0.81 3.21
CA PHE A 54 -7.91 0.87 3.92
C PHE A 54 -8.97 -0.08 3.35
N ARG A 55 -8.72 -0.73 2.20
CA ARG A 55 -9.63 -1.75 1.67
C ARG A 55 -9.43 -3.05 2.44
N SER A 56 -10.50 -3.56 3.05
CA SER A 56 -10.48 -4.83 3.80
C SER A 56 -10.27 -6.08 2.93
N SER A 57 -10.29 -5.95 1.60
CA SER A 57 -10.11 -7.05 0.66
C SER A 57 -8.76 -6.91 -0.04
N THR A 58 -7.72 -7.29 0.70
CA THR A 58 -6.36 -7.47 0.20
C THR A 58 -6.38 -8.45 -0.96
N VAL A 59 -5.69 -8.10 -2.03
CA VAL A 59 -5.08 -9.09 -2.91
C VAL A 59 -4.41 -10.20 -2.06
N PRO A 60 -4.57 -11.48 -2.39
CA PRO A 60 -5.25 -11.99 -3.57
C PRO A 60 -6.78 -12.00 -3.43
N LEU A 61 -7.46 -11.86 -4.57
CA LEU A 61 -8.88 -12.19 -4.72
C LEU A 61 -9.19 -13.51 -3.99
N SER A 62 -10.35 -13.60 -3.35
CA SER A 62 -10.87 -14.87 -2.83
C SER A 62 -10.98 -15.91 -3.96
N GLU A 63 -11.00 -17.21 -3.65
CA GLU A 63 -11.15 -18.25 -4.67
C GLU A 63 -12.42 -18.06 -5.52
N GLU A 64 -13.52 -17.62 -4.90
CA GLU A 64 -14.77 -17.28 -5.61
C GLU A 64 -14.61 -16.07 -6.54
N GLU A 65 -13.82 -15.08 -6.14
CA GLU A 65 -13.49 -13.94 -7.00
C GLU A 65 -12.54 -14.33 -8.14
N LYS A 66 -11.57 -15.20 -7.87
CA LYS A 66 -10.69 -15.78 -8.90
C LYS A 66 -11.50 -16.58 -9.91
N GLU A 67 -12.45 -17.40 -9.46
CA GLU A 67 -13.33 -18.19 -10.32
C GLU A 67 -14.24 -17.29 -11.17
N ARG A 68 -14.87 -16.27 -10.58
CA ARG A 68 -15.63 -15.25 -11.32
C ARG A 68 -14.77 -14.50 -12.33
N MET A 69 -13.54 -14.15 -11.97
CA MET A 69 -12.59 -13.47 -12.84
C MET A 69 -12.18 -14.40 -13.98
N ARG A 70 -11.97 -15.70 -13.76
CA ARG A 70 -11.62 -16.70 -14.80
C ARG A 70 -12.80 -16.98 -15.75
N LYS A 71 -14.03 -16.90 -15.25
CA LYS A 71 -15.24 -17.14 -16.04
C LYS A 71 -15.35 -16.17 -17.23
N GLY A 72 -15.28 -16.73 -18.44
CA GLY A 72 -15.45 -15.98 -19.70
C GLY A 72 -14.18 -15.37 -20.31
N ARG A 73 -12.99 -15.59 -19.72
CA ARG A 73 -11.72 -15.13 -20.31
C ARG A 73 -11.07 -16.11 -21.30
N ILE A 74 -11.46 -17.38 -21.27
CA ILE A 74 -11.05 -18.38 -22.26
C ILE A 74 -12.18 -18.53 -23.28
N SER A 75 -11.95 -18.05 -24.51
CA SER A 75 -12.86 -18.26 -25.65
C SER A 75 -12.33 -19.29 -26.66
N SER A 76 -11.15 -19.86 -26.40
CA SER A 76 -10.51 -20.86 -27.28
C SER A 76 -11.25 -22.20 -27.29
N GLY A 77 -12.10 -22.47 -26.29
CA GLY A 77 -12.77 -23.77 -26.13
C GLY A 77 -11.84 -24.90 -25.69
N VAL A 78 -10.59 -24.59 -25.37
CA VAL A 78 -9.58 -25.52 -24.86
C VAL A 78 -9.26 -25.09 -23.43
N GLU A 79 -9.49 -25.98 -22.48
CA GLU A 79 -8.99 -25.84 -21.11
C GLU A 79 -7.48 -26.09 -21.16
N THR A 80 -6.71 -25.22 -20.51
CA THR A 80 -5.25 -25.27 -20.55
C THR A 80 -4.78 -25.08 -19.12
N ASP A 81 -4.06 -26.08 -18.63
CA ASP A 81 -3.52 -26.11 -17.28
C ASP A 81 -2.05 -25.66 -17.27
N GLU A 82 -1.47 -25.48 -16.08
CA GLU A 82 -0.06 -25.07 -15.95
C GLU A 82 0.88 -26.08 -16.64
N GLU A 83 0.56 -27.37 -16.60
CA GLU A 83 1.34 -28.43 -17.26
C GLU A 83 1.38 -28.27 -18.78
N ASP A 84 0.25 -27.92 -19.42
CA ASP A 84 0.19 -27.65 -20.86
C ASP A 84 1.01 -26.41 -21.25
N ILE A 85 1.01 -25.39 -20.38
CA ILE A 85 1.79 -24.16 -20.58
C ILE A 85 3.28 -24.47 -20.44
N ASP A 86 3.66 -25.26 -19.45
CA ASP A 86 5.04 -25.61 -19.19
C ASP A 86 5.63 -26.49 -20.30
N GLU A 87 4.86 -27.45 -20.85
CA GLU A 87 5.28 -28.22 -22.04
C GLU A 87 5.53 -27.30 -23.25
N ILE A 88 4.72 -26.26 -23.45
CA ILE A 88 4.88 -25.32 -24.57
C ILE A 88 6.03 -24.34 -24.35
N LEU A 89 6.19 -23.81 -23.13
CA LEU A 89 7.14 -22.75 -22.82
C LEU A 89 8.53 -23.27 -22.41
N TYR A 90 8.58 -24.44 -21.78
CA TYR A 90 9.79 -24.98 -21.17
C TYR A 90 10.18 -26.38 -21.66
N GLY A 91 9.24 -27.15 -22.22
CA GLY A 91 9.51 -28.40 -22.95
C GLY A 91 9.46 -29.66 -22.11
#